data_AF-A0A6L6ZSP8-F1
#
_entry.id   AF-A0A6L6ZSP8-F1
#
_cell.length_a   1.000
_cell.length_b   1.000
_cell.length_c   1.000
_cell.angle_alpha   90.00
_cell.angle_beta   90.00
_cell.angle_gamma   90.00
#
_symmetry.space_group_name_H-M   'P 1'
#
loop_
_entity.id
_entity.type
_entity.pdbx_description
1 polymer ?
#
loop_
_entity_poly.entity_id
_entity_poly.type
_entity_poly.pdbx_seq_one_letter_code
_entity_poly.pdbx_strand_id
1 'polypeptide(L)'
;MKFIVKALICLAVMLSFTANAAEYKEYPQGEITYYKYLPKNGWKLPAGYTVEQFSSAIYKGQIRNNFPWTNQFIVRGNGVLFLANKVNKTWHVLPVDYQNLNFGRLTTHYQHVNKGDGCYFYILNGHGSDAKPILRIEENCVDMKMYRKMVAEKKEREQKANQWLQQQILAEHCRRYGNC
;
A
#
# COMPACT_ATOMS: atom_id res chain seq x y z
N MET A 1 10.93 27.73 35.64
CA MET A 1 11.15 27.77 34.17
C MET A 1 11.90 26.57 33.58
N LYS A 2 12.84 25.90 34.28
CA LYS A 2 13.61 24.76 33.73
C LYS A 2 12.84 23.43 33.56
N PHE A 3 11.74 23.23 34.29
CA PHE A 3 10.92 22.01 34.21
C PHE A 3 9.94 22.00 33.02
N ILE A 4 9.40 23.16 32.64
CA ILE A 4 8.43 23.29 31.55
C ILE A 4 9.09 23.00 30.18
N VAL A 5 10.34 23.43 30.00
CA VAL A 5 11.10 23.17 28.77
C VAL A 5 11.42 21.68 28.60
N LYS A 6 11.73 20.96 29.69
CA LYS A 6 11.98 19.51 29.63
C LYS A 6 10.71 18.71 29.34
N ALA A 7 9.57 19.11 29.89
CA ALA A 7 8.28 18.48 29.62
C ALA A 7 7.83 18.66 28.14
N LEU A 8 8.06 19.84 27.56
CA LEU A 8 7.77 20.13 26.16
C LEU A 8 8.67 19.33 25.19
N ILE A 9 9.94 19.12 25.55
CA ILE A 9 10.85 18.29 24.74
C ILE A 9 10.44 16.81 24.79
N CYS A 10 10.01 16.28 25.93
CA CYS A 10 9.47 14.92 26.02
C CYS A 10 8.15 14.73 25.25
N LEU A 11 7.27 15.73 25.23
CA LEU A 11 6.03 15.68 24.44
C LEU A 11 6.32 15.71 22.92
N ALA A 12 7.30 16.51 22.50
CA ALA A 12 7.73 16.58 21.10
C ALA A 12 8.42 15.29 20.63
N VAL A 13 9.21 14.63 21.50
CA VAL A 13 9.82 13.33 21.19
C VAL A 13 8.76 12.23 21.15
N MET A 14 7.77 12.20 22.05
CA MET A 14 6.68 11.21 21.97
C MET A 14 5.76 11.41 20.76
N LEU A 15 5.54 12.65 20.30
CA LEU A 15 4.84 12.94 19.03
C LEU A 15 5.63 12.51 17.78
N SER A 16 6.95 12.35 17.88
CA SER A 16 7.79 11.86 16.78
C SER A 16 7.80 10.33 16.63
N PHE A 17 7.39 9.58 17.67
CA PHE A 17 7.32 8.12 17.61
C PHE A 17 5.95 7.58 17.14
N THR A 18 4.87 8.36 17.21
CA THR A 18 3.55 7.95 16.69
C THR A 18 3.32 8.31 15.22
N ALA A 19 4.20 9.11 14.61
CA ALA A 19 4.12 9.47 13.18
C ALA A 19 4.61 8.36 12.22
N ASN A 20 5.28 7.32 12.73
CA ASN A 20 5.84 6.25 11.89
C ASN A 20 4.90 5.05 11.70
N ALA A 21 3.74 5.05 12.36
CA ALA A 21 2.62 4.19 12.00
C ALA A 21 1.66 4.97 11.11
N ALA A 22 2.19 5.64 10.08
CA ALA A 22 1.37 6.03 8.95
C ALA A 22 0.75 4.76 8.39
N GLU A 23 -0.51 4.50 8.73
CA GLU A 23 -1.28 3.40 8.18
C GLU A 23 -1.26 3.51 6.66
N TYR A 24 -0.40 2.72 6.03
CA TYR A 24 -0.33 2.49 4.59
C TYR A 24 -1.59 1.77 4.03
N LYS A 25 -2.71 1.83 4.77
CA LYS A 25 -3.96 1.11 4.50
C LYS A 25 -4.75 1.63 3.29
N GLU A 26 -4.43 2.82 2.79
CA GLU A 26 -5.20 3.46 1.71
C GLU A 26 -4.69 3.20 0.29
N TYR A 27 -3.47 2.69 0.16
CA TYR A 27 -3.00 2.26 -1.15
C TYR A 27 -3.77 1.00 -1.54
N PRO A 28 -3.95 0.70 -2.84
CA PRO A 28 -4.65 -0.50 -3.29
C PRO A 28 -3.91 -1.73 -2.76
N GLN A 29 -4.26 -2.12 -1.54
CA GLN A 29 -3.91 -3.34 -0.84
C GLN A 29 -5.10 -4.32 -0.93
N GLY A 30 -6.11 -3.95 -1.71
CA GLY A 30 -7.32 -4.71 -1.93
C GLY A 30 -7.24 -5.57 -3.18
N GLU A 31 -8.42 -5.96 -3.65
CA GLU A 31 -8.57 -6.81 -4.81
C GLU A 31 -8.05 -6.13 -6.09
N ILE A 32 -7.29 -6.88 -6.88
CA ILE A 32 -6.79 -6.43 -8.15
C ILE A 32 -7.95 -6.29 -9.14
N THR A 33 -8.02 -5.11 -9.74
CA THR A 33 -8.81 -4.91 -10.95
C THR A 33 -8.09 -5.50 -12.16
N TYR A 34 -8.08 -6.84 -12.27
CA TYR A 34 -7.18 -7.60 -13.16
C TYR A 34 -7.17 -7.10 -14.60
N TYR A 35 -8.34 -6.72 -15.16
CA TYR A 35 -8.46 -6.28 -16.54
C TYR A 35 -7.61 -5.05 -16.88
N LYS A 36 -7.26 -4.21 -15.89
CA LYS A 36 -6.37 -3.03 -16.07
C LYS A 36 -4.93 -3.42 -16.40
N TYR A 37 -4.54 -4.66 -16.10
CA TYR A 37 -3.16 -5.12 -16.15
C TYR A 37 -2.93 -6.23 -17.20
N LEU A 38 -3.79 -6.28 -18.22
CA LEU A 38 -3.73 -7.23 -19.33
C LEU A 38 -3.01 -6.64 -20.57
N PRO A 39 -2.63 -7.46 -21.56
CA PRO A 39 -1.94 -7.02 -22.77
C PRO A 39 -2.63 -5.92 -23.56
N LYS A 40 -3.96 -5.91 -23.58
CA LYS A 40 -4.74 -4.82 -24.18
C LYS A 40 -4.44 -3.43 -23.59
N ASN A 41 -3.89 -3.37 -22.38
CA ASN A 41 -3.47 -2.14 -21.69
C ASN A 41 -1.94 -1.93 -21.70
N GLY A 42 -1.23 -2.67 -22.57
CA GLY A 42 0.22 -2.58 -22.75
C GLY A 42 1.03 -3.39 -21.74
N TRP A 43 0.42 -4.32 -21.01
CA TRP A 43 1.12 -5.19 -20.06
C TRP A 43 1.63 -6.47 -20.73
N LYS A 44 2.88 -6.84 -20.51
CA LYS A 44 3.43 -8.13 -20.97
C LYS A 44 3.17 -9.20 -19.91
N LEU A 45 2.62 -10.33 -20.35
CA LEU A 45 2.37 -11.48 -19.49
C LEU A 45 3.69 -12.12 -19.03
N PRO A 46 3.68 -12.90 -17.92
CA PRO A 46 4.81 -13.75 -17.59
C PRO A 46 5.08 -14.76 -18.72
N ALA A 47 6.32 -15.18 -18.87
CA ALA A 47 6.69 -16.18 -19.86
C ALA A 47 5.86 -17.47 -19.69
N GLY A 48 5.35 -18.00 -20.80
CA GLY A 48 4.57 -19.24 -20.82
C GLY A 48 3.09 -19.11 -20.45
N TYR A 49 2.61 -17.91 -20.07
CA TYR A 49 1.19 -17.69 -19.76
C TYR A 49 0.40 -17.25 -20.99
N THR A 50 -0.77 -17.87 -21.21
CA THR A 50 -1.83 -17.26 -22.04
C THR A 50 -2.60 -16.19 -21.27
N VAL A 51 -3.40 -15.38 -21.97
CA VAL A 51 -4.25 -14.35 -21.34
C VAL A 51 -5.25 -15.00 -20.38
N GLU A 52 -5.83 -16.13 -20.74
CA GLU A 52 -6.84 -16.85 -19.97
C GLU A 52 -6.22 -17.43 -18.69
N GLN A 53 -5.09 -18.11 -18.82
CA GLN A 53 -4.33 -18.65 -17.69
C GLN A 53 -3.94 -17.54 -16.72
N PHE A 54 -3.41 -16.44 -17.24
CA PHE A 54 -2.99 -15.31 -16.42
C PHE A 54 -4.18 -14.65 -15.73
N SER A 55 -5.25 -14.36 -16.47
CA SER A 55 -6.46 -13.73 -15.94
C SER A 55 -7.07 -14.57 -14.82
N SER A 56 -7.14 -15.90 -14.99
CA SER A 56 -7.59 -16.82 -13.95
C SER A 56 -6.67 -16.79 -12.73
N ALA A 57 -5.35 -16.78 -12.94
CA ALA A 57 -4.36 -16.76 -11.87
C ALA A 57 -4.43 -15.48 -11.01
N ILE A 58 -4.75 -14.32 -11.60
CA ILE A 58 -4.87 -13.06 -10.87
C ILE A 58 -6.32 -12.64 -10.56
N TYR A 59 -7.32 -13.43 -10.96
CA TYR A 59 -8.72 -13.12 -10.69
C TYR A 59 -8.97 -13.06 -9.17
N LYS A 60 -9.52 -11.93 -8.70
CA LYS A 60 -9.69 -11.60 -7.28
C LYS A 60 -8.39 -11.61 -6.45
N GLY A 61 -7.24 -11.60 -7.11
CA GLY A 61 -5.94 -11.52 -6.46
C GLY A 61 -5.81 -10.26 -5.61
N GLN A 62 -4.89 -10.28 -4.65
CA GLN A 62 -4.71 -9.17 -3.72
C GLN A 62 -3.43 -8.41 -4.05
N ILE A 63 -3.55 -7.10 -4.26
CA ILE A 63 -2.41 -6.23 -4.46
C ILE A 63 -1.72 -6.01 -3.10
N ARG A 64 -0.39 -5.97 -3.10
CA ARG A 64 0.46 -5.72 -1.94
C ARG A 64 1.55 -4.72 -2.30
N ASN A 65 1.80 -3.78 -1.39
CA ASN A 65 2.88 -2.79 -1.49
C ASN A 65 2.85 -1.91 -2.76
N ASN A 66 1.67 -1.60 -3.28
CA ASN A 66 1.53 -0.73 -4.45
C ASN A 66 1.51 0.75 -4.06
N PHE A 67 2.69 1.34 -3.91
CA PHE A 67 2.85 2.75 -3.57
C PHE A 67 3.24 3.58 -4.79
N PRO A 68 2.87 4.88 -4.87
CA PRO A 68 3.18 5.70 -6.04
C PRO A 68 4.68 5.83 -6.37
N TRP A 69 5.54 5.80 -5.35
CA TRP A 69 7.00 5.92 -5.49
C TRP A 69 7.72 4.59 -5.78
N THR A 70 7.02 3.45 -5.70
CA THR A 70 7.63 2.16 -6.03
C THR A 70 7.63 1.96 -7.54
N ASN A 71 8.60 1.23 -8.06
CA ASN A 71 8.62 0.81 -9.45
C ASN A 71 7.72 -0.41 -9.67
N GLN A 72 7.50 -1.21 -8.63
CA GLN A 72 6.77 -2.46 -8.69
C GLN A 72 5.82 -2.64 -7.51
N PHE A 73 4.99 -3.66 -7.60
CA PHE A 73 4.11 -4.12 -6.54
C PHE A 73 3.88 -5.62 -6.67
N ILE A 74 3.46 -6.25 -5.57
CA ILE A 74 3.24 -7.68 -5.51
C ILE A 74 1.74 -7.96 -5.69
N VAL A 75 1.42 -9.05 -6.36
CA VAL A 75 0.06 -9.58 -6.41
C VAL A 75 0.06 -11.01 -5.92
N ARG A 76 -0.75 -11.25 -4.89
CA ARG A 76 -1.08 -12.60 -4.46
C ARG A 76 -2.28 -13.08 -5.27
N GLY A 77 -2.00 -13.92 -6.25
CA GLY A 77 -3.02 -14.59 -7.06
C GLY A 77 -3.50 -15.89 -6.43
N ASN A 78 -4.16 -16.69 -7.25
CA ASN A 78 -4.67 -18.02 -6.91
C ASN A 78 -3.52 -19.03 -6.94
N GLY A 79 -2.87 -19.25 -5.79
CA GLY A 79 -1.78 -20.21 -5.64
C GLY A 79 -0.45 -19.77 -6.27
N VAL A 80 -0.29 -18.48 -6.58
CA VAL A 80 0.92 -17.93 -7.19
C VAL A 80 1.16 -16.49 -6.69
N LEU A 81 2.43 -16.10 -6.60
CA LEU A 81 2.80 -14.71 -6.35
C LEU A 81 3.39 -14.11 -7.62
N PHE A 82 2.91 -12.92 -7.98
CA PHE A 82 3.43 -12.16 -9.10
C PHE A 82 4.09 -10.86 -8.62
N LEU A 83 5.10 -10.43 -9.37
CA LEU A 83 5.67 -9.09 -9.32
C LEU A 83 5.23 -8.33 -10.56
N ALA A 84 4.46 -7.27 -10.35
CA ALA A 84 4.07 -6.33 -11.38
C ALA A 84 5.05 -5.16 -11.39
N ASN A 85 5.78 -4.99 -12.48
CA ASN A 85 6.61 -3.81 -12.67
C ASN A 85 5.82 -2.75 -13.46
N LYS A 86 5.57 -1.60 -12.82
CA LYS A 86 4.76 -0.50 -13.35
C LYS A 86 5.48 0.28 -14.44
N VAL A 87 6.80 0.33 -14.37
CA VAL A 87 7.64 1.11 -15.28
C VAL A 87 7.68 0.44 -16.65
N ASN A 88 8.00 -0.85 -16.68
CA ASN A 88 8.12 -1.62 -17.91
C ASN A 88 6.80 -2.32 -18.31
N LYS A 89 5.77 -2.26 -17.45
CA LYS A 89 4.48 -2.94 -17.59
C LYS A 89 4.65 -4.44 -17.83
N THR A 90 5.40 -5.11 -16.97
CA THR A 90 5.62 -6.56 -17.07
C THR A 90 5.20 -7.29 -15.81
N TRP A 91 4.95 -8.59 -15.98
CA TRP A 91 4.63 -9.51 -14.92
C TRP A 91 5.69 -10.59 -14.81
N HIS A 92 6.11 -10.87 -13.59
CA HIS A 92 7.02 -11.99 -13.30
C HIS A 92 6.41 -12.88 -12.22
N VAL A 93 6.46 -14.19 -12.41
CA VAL A 93 6.20 -15.14 -11.32
C VAL A 93 7.35 -15.03 -10.32
N LEU A 94 7.04 -14.84 -9.04
CA LEU A 94 8.08 -14.80 -8.03
C LEU A 94 8.72 -16.18 -7.85
N PRO A 95 10.06 -16.29 -7.80
CA PRO A 95 10.77 -17.54 -7.68
C PRO A 95 10.79 -18.02 -6.22
N VAL A 96 9.63 -18.49 -5.74
CA VAL A 96 9.48 -19.09 -4.41
C VAL A 96 9.21 -20.58 -4.54
N ASP A 97 9.54 -21.35 -3.50
CA ASP A 97 9.23 -22.78 -3.45
C ASP A 97 7.74 -23.01 -3.21
N TYR A 98 6.95 -22.97 -4.29
CA TYR A 98 5.49 -23.12 -4.25
C TYR A 98 5.02 -24.46 -3.68
N GLN A 99 5.84 -25.52 -3.72
CA GLN A 99 5.44 -26.84 -3.24
C GLN A 99 5.37 -26.86 -1.70
N ASN A 100 6.30 -26.17 -1.05
CA ASN A 100 6.38 -26.10 0.42
C ASN A 100 5.81 -24.80 0.99
N LEU A 101 5.21 -23.95 0.15
CA LEU A 101 4.72 -22.64 0.55
C LEU A 101 3.33 -22.72 1.18
N ASN A 102 3.22 -22.33 2.45
CA ASN A 102 1.92 -22.12 3.06
C ASN A 102 1.37 -20.74 2.69
N PHE A 103 0.57 -20.67 1.63
CA PHE A 103 -0.06 -19.41 1.18
C PHE A 103 -0.86 -18.69 2.28
N GLY A 104 -1.54 -19.42 3.16
CA GLY A 104 -2.31 -18.85 4.28
C GLY A 104 -1.45 -18.00 5.21
N ARG A 105 -0.16 -18.33 5.32
CA ARG A 105 0.81 -17.68 6.21
C ARG A 105 1.74 -16.69 5.53
N LEU A 106 1.50 -16.35 4.27
CA LEU A 106 2.33 -15.39 3.56
C LEU A 106 1.94 -13.97 3.92
N THR A 107 2.96 -13.21 4.31
CA THR A 107 2.86 -11.76 4.49
C THR A 107 3.92 -11.07 3.65
N THR A 108 3.69 -9.80 3.37
CA THR A 108 4.63 -8.97 2.61
C THR A 108 4.99 -7.77 3.46
N HIS A 109 6.28 -7.48 3.59
CA HIS A 109 6.77 -6.30 4.29
C HIS A 109 7.50 -5.38 3.33
N TYR A 110 7.32 -4.07 3.48
CA TYR A 110 8.06 -3.07 2.72
C TYR A 110 9.00 -2.33 3.68
N GLN A 111 10.30 -2.60 3.54
CA GLN A 111 11.34 -1.81 4.17
C GLN A 111 11.52 -0.53 3.35
N HIS A 112 10.79 0.50 3.74
CA HIS A 112 10.64 1.72 2.95
C HIS A 112 11.66 2.83 3.28
N VAL A 113 12.41 2.70 4.38
CA VAL A 113 13.49 3.63 4.77
C VAL A 113 14.83 2.93 4.60
N ASN A 114 15.75 3.58 3.91
CA ASN A 114 17.13 3.12 3.83
C ASN A 114 17.82 3.31 5.18
N LYS A 115 18.19 2.21 5.83
CA LYS A 115 18.93 2.20 7.10
C LYS A 115 20.42 1.81 6.92
N GLY A 116 20.94 1.89 5.71
CA GLY A 116 22.29 1.46 5.32
C GLY A 116 22.27 0.39 4.23
N ASP A 117 21.20 -0.41 4.16
CA ASP A 117 21.11 -1.55 3.25
C ASP A 117 20.24 -1.29 2.02
N GLY A 118 19.57 -0.15 1.92
CA GLY A 118 18.59 0.11 0.86
C GLY A 118 17.15 -0.22 1.25
N CYS A 119 16.27 -0.28 0.26
CA CYS A 119 14.84 -0.47 0.41
C CYS A 119 14.35 -1.68 -0.38
N TYR A 120 13.42 -2.43 0.23
CA TYR A 120 13.08 -3.75 -0.26
C TYR A 120 11.64 -4.13 0.03
N PHE A 121 11.05 -4.92 -0.86
CA PHE A 121 9.95 -5.79 -0.48
C PHE A 121 10.49 -7.13 0.01
N TYR A 122 9.96 -7.58 1.14
CA TYR A 122 10.16 -8.92 1.66
C TYR A 122 8.88 -9.73 1.52
N ILE A 123 9.02 -10.95 1.02
CA ILE A 123 8.01 -12.00 1.19
C ILE A 123 8.41 -12.78 2.44
N LEU A 124 7.51 -12.86 3.39
CA LEU A 124 7.71 -13.56 4.65
C LEU A 124 6.79 -14.78 4.72
N ASN A 125 7.34 -15.91 5.17
CA ASN A 125 6.56 -17.09 5.51
C ASN A 125 6.41 -17.15 7.04
N GLY A 126 5.18 -17.01 7.53
CA GLY A 126 4.86 -16.97 8.96
C GLY A 126 4.12 -15.69 9.39
N HIS A 127 3.84 -15.58 10.68
CA HIS A 127 3.11 -14.48 11.31
C HIS A 127 3.84 -13.96 12.55
N GLY A 128 3.89 -12.63 12.70
CA GLY A 128 4.50 -12.03 13.87
C GLY A 128 5.98 -12.41 13.99
N SER A 129 6.41 -12.89 15.16
CA SER A 129 7.82 -13.17 15.47
C SER A 129 8.37 -14.42 14.79
N ASP A 130 7.54 -15.33 14.27
CA ASP A 130 8.00 -16.54 13.58
C ASP A 130 8.18 -16.36 12.05
N ALA A 131 7.83 -15.17 11.54
CA ALA A 131 7.90 -14.85 10.13
C ALA A 131 9.36 -14.80 9.64
N LYS A 132 9.70 -15.64 8.65
CA LYS A 132 11.03 -15.68 8.05
C LYS A 132 11.01 -15.13 6.63
N PRO A 133 11.98 -14.28 6.22
CA PRO A 133 12.07 -13.84 4.84
C PRO A 133 12.45 -15.01 3.94
N ILE A 134 11.65 -15.22 2.90
CA ILE A 134 11.90 -16.24 1.86
C ILE A 134 12.31 -15.62 0.53
N LEU A 135 12.00 -14.34 0.33
CA LEU A 135 12.41 -13.59 -0.85
C LEU A 135 12.57 -12.11 -0.50
N ARG A 136 13.61 -11.49 -1.06
CA ARG A 136 13.89 -10.06 -0.97
C ARG A 136 13.95 -9.49 -2.39
N ILE A 137 13.25 -8.37 -2.61
CA ILE A 137 13.14 -7.71 -3.91
C ILE A 137 13.53 -6.24 -3.71
N GLU A 138 14.48 -5.75 -4.48
CA GLU A 138 14.91 -4.34 -4.44
C GLU A 138 13.80 -3.39 -4.87
N GLU A 139 13.74 -2.23 -4.19
CA GLU A 139 12.78 -1.20 -4.49
C GLU A 139 13.29 0.19 -4.10
N ASN A 140 12.71 1.22 -4.68
CA ASN A 140 12.87 2.60 -4.27
C ASN A 140 12.46 2.76 -2.80
N CYS A 141 13.15 3.65 -2.10
CA CYS A 141 12.72 4.11 -0.80
C CYS A 141 11.52 5.06 -0.91
N VAL A 142 10.87 5.30 0.22
CA VAL A 142 9.78 6.26 0.30
C VAL A 142 10.22 7.64 -0.18
N ASP A 143 9.47 8.21 -1.12
CA ASP A 143 9.57 9.62 -1.43
C ASP A 143 8.77 10.41 -0.39
N MET A 144 9.48 10.94 0.62
CA MET A 144 8.85 11.70 1.70
C MET A 144 8.19 13.00 1.22
N LYS A 145 8.68 13.61 0.13
CA LYS A 145 8.08 14.82 -0.43
C LYS A 145 6.73 14.47 -1.06
N MET A 146 6.70 13.42 -1.88
CA MET A 146 5.47 12.90 -2.48
C MET A 146 4.49 12.43 -1.41
N TYR A 147 4.96 11.67 -0.42
CA TYR A 147 4.14 11.19 0.69
C TYR A 147 3.46 12.34 1.43
N ARG A 148 4.21 13.37 1.83
CA ARG A 148 3.65 14.54 2.53
C ARG A 148 2.63 15.28 1.67
N LYS A 149 2.91 15.45 0.37
CA LYS A 149 1.97 16.07 -0.57
C LYS A 149 0.63 15.31 -0.60
N MET A 150 0.67 13.99 -0.70
CA MET A 150 -0.54 13.17 -0.75
C MET A 150 -1.33 13.20 0.56
N VAL A 151 -0.65 13.19 1.72
CA VAL A 151 -1.30 13.33 3.02
C VAL A 151 -2.02 14.68 3.12
N ALA A 152 -1.39 15.76 2.63
CA ALA A 152 -2.00 17.08 2.61
C ALA A 152 -3.23 17.13 1.68
N GLU A 153 -3.12 16.63 0.45
CA GLU A 153 -4.24 16.56 -0.51
C GLU A 153 -5.42 15.73 0.01
N LYS A 154 -5.13 14.62 0.72
CA LYS A 154 -6.16 13.84 1.38
C LYS A 154 -6.88 14.64 2.46
N LYS A 155 -6.13 15.26 3.37
CA LYS A 155 -6.69 16.09 4.44
C LYS A 155 -7.58 17.20 3.87
N GLU A 156 -7.16 17.83 2.77
CA GLU A 156 -7.95 18.84 2.06
C GLU A 156 -9.26 18.26 1.50
N ARG A 157 -9.22 17.08 0.87
CA ARG A 157 -10.43 16.40 0.37
C ARG A 157 -11.41 16.05 1.49
N GLU A 158 -10.92 15.54 2.62
CA GLU A 158 -11.75 15.23 3.79
C GLU A 158 -12.38 16.50 4.38
N GLN A 159 -11.61 17.59 4.48
CA GLN A 159 -12.13 18.88 4.93
C GLN A 159 -13.25 19.37 4.01
N LYS A 160 -13.07 19.32 2.69
CA LYS A 160 -14.09 19.70 1.71
C LYS A 160 -15.34 18.81 1.80
N ALA A 161 -15.17 17.49 1.93
CA ALA A 161 -16.27 16.55 2.09
C ALA A 161 -17.07 16.80 3.37
N ASN A 162 -16.38 17.06 4.49
CA ASN A 162 -17.01 17.38 5.77
C ASN A 162 -17.76 18.73 5.70
N GLN A 163 -17.16 19.76 5.09
CA GLN A 163 -17.83 21.04 4.88
C GLN A 163 -19.10 20.88 4.04
N TRP A 164 -19.01 20.13 2.95
CA TRP A 164 -20.17 19.83 2.11
C TRP A 164 -21.26 19.09 2.90
N LEU A 165 -20.90 18.08 3.70
CA LEU A 165 -21.86 17.34 4.53
C LEU A 165 -22.55 18.26 5.55
N GLN A 166 -21.80 19.15 6.21
CA GLN A 166 -22.38 20.12 7.15
C GLN A 166 -23.35 21.08 6.46
N GLN A 167 -23.03 21.54 5.24
CA GLN A 167 -23.94 22.37 4.45
C GLN A 167 -25.24 21.64 4.09
N GLN A 168 -25.16 20.36 3.74
CA GLN A 168 -26.35 19.53 3.48
C GLN A 168 -27.21 19.36 4.74
N ILE A 169 -26.59 19.09 5.89
CA ILE A 169 -27.30 18.96 7.18
C ILE A 169 -28.01 20.27 7.53
N LEU A 170 -27.32 21.41 7.39
CA LEU A 170 -27.88 22.73 7.68
C LEU A 170 -29.05 23.05 6.74
N ALA A 171 -28.89 22.80 5.43
CA ALA A 171 -29.95 23.02 4.45
C ALA A 171 -31.21 22.18 4.75
N GLU A 172 -31.04 20.92 5.13
CA GLU A 172 -32.17 20.05 5.50
C GLU A 172 -32.80 20.49 6.83
N HIS A 173 -32.01 20.95 7.80
CA HIS A 173 -32.52 21.51 9.05
C HIS A 173 -33.37 22.77 8.78
N CYS A 174 -32.84 23.70 7.99
CA CYS A 174 -33.55 24.89 7.50
C CYS A 174 -34.87 24.54 6.81
N ARG A 175 -34.86 23.55 5.91
CA ARG A 175 -36.06 23.09 5.20
C ARG A 175 -37.15 22.57 6.15
N ARG A 176 -36.75 21.88 7.23
CA ARG A 176 -37.69 21.26 8.18
C ARG A 176 -38.20 22.20 9.26
N TYR A 177 -37.36 23.12 9.73
CA TYR A 177 -37.64 23.89 10.94
C TYR A 177 -37.67 25.41 10.72
N GLY A 178 -37.33 25.90 9.52
CA GLY A 178 -37.42 27.33 9.16
C GLY A 178 -36.41 28.26 9.84
N ASN A 179 -35.58 27.76 10.77
CA ASN A 179 -34.52 28.53 11.42
C ASN A 179 -33.21 28.38 10.66
N CYS A 180 -32.88 29.45 9.93
CA CYS A 180 -31.61 29.77 9.32
C CYS A 180 -31.22 31.18 9.83
#